data_AF-A0A2V7N5S2-F1
#
_entry.id   AF-A0A2V7N5S2-F1
#
_cell.length_a   1.000
_cell.length_b   1.000
_cell.length_c   1.000
_cell.angle_alpha   90.00
_cell.angle_beta   90.00
_cell.angle_gamma   90.00
#
_symmetry.space_group_name_H-M   'P 1'
#
loop_
_entity.id
_entity.type
_entity.pdbx_description
1 polymer ?
#
loop_
_entity_poly.entity_id
_entity_poly.type
_entity_poly.pdbx_seq_one_letter_code
_entity_poly.pdbx_strand_id
1 'polypeptide(L)'
;MTDSATTITPKPNGPLLVQGPVRILAPDGTELAVPPRKDGRPAEVVVLCRCGGSATKPFCDGTHKRIGFCDTPPAPPPSPIPGAAPLS
;
A
#
# COMPACT_ATOMS: atom_id res chain seq x y z
N MET A 1 26.57 -15.00 4.59
CA MET A 1 25.50 -14.34 5.35
C MET A 1 24.43 -14.01 4.34
N THR A 2 23.35 -14.80 4.29
CA THR A 2 22.26 -14.54 3.36
C THR A 2 21.53 -13.31 3.86
N ASP A 3 21.67 -12.20 3.15
CA ASP A 3 20.89 -10.99 3.39
C ASP A 3 19.42 -11.36 3.12
N SER A 4 18.64 -11.59 4.19
CA SER A 4 17.20 -11.87 4.10
C SER A 4 16.48 -10.56 3.84
N ALA A 5 16.68 -10.02 2.64
CA ALA A 5 16.12 -8.74 2.24
C ALA A 5 14.59 -8.76 2.31
N THR A 6 14.02 -7.77 3.00
CA THR A 6 12.57 -7.58 3.04
C THR A 6 12.13 -6.85 1.77
N THR A 7 11.26 -7.49 0.98
CA THR A 7 10.74 -6.92 -0.27
C THR A 7 9.35 -6.35 -0.03
N ILE A 8 9.12 -5.10 -0.44
CA ILE A 8 7.81 -4.44 -0.36
C ILE A 8 7.33 -4.11 -1.78
N THR A 9 6.22 -4.72 -2.18
CA THR A 9 5.66 -4.57 -3.53
C THR A 9 4.29 -3.91 -3.48
N PRO A 10 4.10 -2.72 -4.09
CA PRO A 10 2.78 -2.13 -4.25
C PRO A 10 2.00 -2.89 -5.34
N LYS A 11 0.80 -3.37 -5.01
CA LYS A 11 -0.12 -3.93 -6.00
C LYS A 11 -0.93 -2.79 -6.65
N PRO A 12 -1.08 -2.73 -7.99
CA PRO A 12 -1.92 -1.73 -8.66
C PRO A 12 -3.31 -1.66 -8.03
N ASN A 13 -3.79 -0.44 -7.75
CA ASN A 13 -5.09 -0.19 -7.11
C ASN A 13 -5.29 -0.97 -5.80
N GLY A 14 -4.21 -1.30 -5.10
CA GLY A 14 -4.21 -2.33 -4.05
C GLY A 14 -3.23 -2.12 -2.90
N PRO A 15 -3.11 -3.13 -2.02
CA PRO A 15 -2.27 -3.06 -0.83
C PRO A 15 -0.77 -3.13 -1.14
N LEU A 16 0.04 -2.94 -0.10
CA LEU A 16 1.47 -3.30 -0.11
C LEU A 16 1.61 -4.77 0.29
N LEU A 17 2.40 -5.53 -0.46
CA LEU A 17 2.79 -6.90 -0.14
C LEU A 17 4.20 -6.85 0.47
N VAL A 18 4.36 -7.34 1.70
CA VAL A 18 5.66 -7.40 2.38
C VAL A 18 6.08 -8.87 2.50
N GLN A 19 7.23 -9.19 1.93
CA GLN A 19 7.82 -10.53 1.90
C GLN A 19 9.17 -10.51 2.60
N GLY A 20 9.40 -11.50 3.47
CA GLY A 20 10.61 -11.57 4.29
C GLY A 20 10.35 -11.19 5.75
N PRO A 21 11.41 -11.18 6.58
CA PRO A 21 11.28 -10.92 8.02
C PRO A 21 10.86 -9.46 8.26
N VAL A 22 9.72 -9.25 8.91
CA VAL A 22 9.23 -7.93 9.29
C VAL A 22 8.50 -8.00 10.61
N ARG A 23 8.66 -6.97 11.44
CA ARG A 23 7.90 -6.76 12.67
C ARG A 23 6.99 -5.57 12.48
N ILE A 24 5.74 -5.69 12.91
CA ILE A 24 4.75 -4.62 12.81
C ILE A 24 4.45 -4.16 14.23
N LEU A 25 4.74 -2.89 14.52
CA LEU A 25 4.55 -2.32 15.84
C LEU A 25 3.40 -1.32 15.80
N ALA A 26 2.59 -1.31 16.85
CA ALA A 26 1.68 -0.23 17.16
C ALA A 26 2.45 0.98 17.75
N PRO A 27 1.82 2.17 17.83
CA PRO A 27 2.48 3.37 18.36
C PRO A 27 2.97 3.25 19.81
N ASP A 28 2.38 2.35 20.59
CA ASP A 28 2.76 2.03 21.98
C ASP A 28 3.92 1.01 22.06
N GLY A 29 4.42 0.53 20.92
CA GLY A 29 5.48 -0.49 20.83
C GLY A 29 4.96 -1.93 20.87
N THR A 30 3.65 -2.15 20.98
CA THR A 30 3.05 -3.49 20.95
C THR A 30 3.24 -4.13 19.58
N GLU A 31 3.75 -5.37 19.55
CA GLU A 31 3.90 -6.11 18.30
C GLU A 31 2.55 -6.68 17.84
N LEU A 32 2.13 -6.27 16.65
CA LEU A 32 0.87 -6.69 16.04
C LEU A 32 1.06 -8.04 15.33
N ALA A 33 0.23 -9.02 15.71
CA ALA A 33 0.19 -10.30 15.03
C ALA A 33 -0.30 -10.13 13.58
N VAL A 34 0.40 -10.76 12.64
CA VAL A 34 -0.02 -10.79 11.24
C VAL A 34 -1.26 -11.68 11.13
N PRO A 35 -2.40 -11.17 10.63
CA PRO A 35 -3.59 -11.98 10.48
C PRO A 35 -3.34 -13.11 9.46
N PRO A 36 -3.88 -14.31 9.71
CA PRO A 36 -3.78 -15.40 8.74
C PRO A 36 -4.51 -15.02 7.45
N ARG A 37 -4.21 -15.75 6.39
CA ARG A 37 -4.97 -15.64 5.15
C ARG A 37 -6.42 -16.09 5.39
N LYS A 38 -7.32 -15.71 4.46
CA LYS A 38 -8.74 -16.08 4.51
C LYS A 38 -8.99 -17.60 4.52
N ASP A 39 -8.02 -18.37 4.02
CA ASP A 39 -8.02 -19.85 4.01
C ASP A 39 -7.46 -20.45 5.31
N GLY A 40 -7.18 -19.63 6.33
CA GLY A 40 -6.69 -20.08 7.65
C GLY A 40 -5.20 -20.41 7.69
N ARG A 41 -4.48 -20.32 6.56
CA ARG A 41 -3.04 -20.58 6.52
C ARG A 41 -2.24 -19.39 7.06
N PRO A 42 -1.07 -19.63 7.68
CA PRO A 42 -0.17 -18.56 8.07
C PRO A 42 0.17 -17.70 6.84
N ALA A 43 0.14 -16.38 7.04
CA ALA A 43 0.44 -15.45 5.98
C ALA A 43 1.95 -15.40 5.75
N GLU A 44 2.42 -16.06 4.70
CA GLU A 44 3.81 -15.96 4.19
C GLU A 44 4.15 -14.53 3.73
N VAL A 45 3.12 -13.71 3.51
CA VAL A 45 3.21 -12.34 3.00
C VAL A 45 2.30 -11.46 3.83
N VAL A 46 2.84 -10.38 4.39
CA VAL A 46 2.04 -9.39 5.12
C VAL A 46 1.39 -8.44 4.11
N VAL A 47 0.10 -8.16 4.29
CA VAL A 47 -0.66 -7.27 3.41
C VAL A 47 -1.04 -5.98 4.14
N LEU A 48 -0.42 -4.86 3.76
CA LEU A 48 -0.64 -3.57 4.41
C LEU A 48 -1.61 -2.69 3.63
N CYS A 49 -2.46 -1.99 4.37
CA CYS A 49 -3.37 -1.02 3.81
C CYS A 49 -2.59 0.15 3.19
N ARG A 50 -2.87 0.42 1.92
CA ARG A 50 -2.40 1.61 1.22
C ARG A 50 -3.52 2.61 0.90
N CYS A 51 -4.77 2.14 0.86
CA CYS A 51 -5.91 2.93 0.44
C CYS A 51 -6.56 3.80 1.54
N GLY A 52 -6.10 3.71 2.79
CA GLY A 52 -6.69 4.42 3.94
C GLY A 52 -8.04 3.90 4.45
N GLY A 53 -8.76 3.10 3.66
CA GLY A 53 -10.12 2.64 3.99
C GLY A 53 -10.24 1.42 4.91
N SER A 54 -9.13 0.71 5.23
CA SER A 54 -9.23 -0.52 6.01
C SER A 54 -9.79 -0.29 7.42
N ALA A 55 -10.64 -1.20 7.91
CA ALA A 55 -11.10 -1.24 9.30
C ALA A 55 -10.09 -1.92 10.24
N THR A 56 -9.15 -2.71 9.71
CA THR A 56 -8.16 -3.49 10.46
C THR A 56 -6.74 -2.94 10.27
N LYS A 57 -6.59 -1.62 10.25
CA LYS A 57 -5.28 -0.96 10.08
C LYS A 57 -4.26 -1.50 11.10
N PRO A 58 -3.00 -1.69 10.71
CA PRO A 58 -2.38 -1.33 9.43
C PRO A 58 -2.63 -2.33 8.28
N PHE A 59 -3.38 -3.41 8.51
CA PHE A 59 -3.57 -4.49 7.53
C PHE A 59 -4.62 -4.17 6.48
N CYS A 60 -4.53 -4.84 5.33
CA CYS A 60 -5.53 -4.77 4.27
C CYS A 60 -6.68 -5.76 4.52
N ASP A 61 -7.91 -5.26 4.59
CA ASP A 61 -9.15 -6.04 4.69
C ASP A 61 -9.91 -6.21 3.36
N GLY A 62 -9.36 -5.65 2.27
CA GLY A 62 -10.00 -5.63 0.95
C GLY A 62 -10.86 -4.40 0.66
N THR A 63 -10.97 -3.44 1.59
CA THR A 63 -11.75 -2.20 1.40
C THR A 63 -11.35 -1.43 0.14
N HIS A 64 -10.07 -1.50 -0.28
CA HIS A 64 -9.59 -0.89 -1.53
C HIS A 64 -10.45 -1.22 -2.76
N LYS A 65 -11.00 -2.44 -2.84
CA LYS A 65 -11.90 -2.85 -3.93
C LYS A 65 -13.26 -2.16 -3.86
N ARG A 66 -13.82 -2.03 -2.65
CA ARG A 66 -15.14 -1.40 -2.44
C ARG A 66 -15.12 0.09 -2.69
N ILE A 67 -14.03 0.77 -2.33
CA ILE A 67 -13.92 2.23 -2.47
C ILE A 67 -13.32 2.67 -3.82
N GLY A 68 -12.99 1.74 -4.71
CA GLY A 68 -12.39 2.05 -6.01
C GLY A 68 -11.05 2.76 -5.89
N PHE A 69 -10.19 2.34 -4.95
CA PHE A 69 -8.88 2.96 -4.76
C PHE A 69 -8.07 2.92 -6.06
N CYS A 70 -7.66 4.09 -6.55
CA CYS A 70 -6.80 4.25 -7.72
C CYS A 70 -5.47 4.85 -7.28
N ASP A 71 -4.37 4.19 -7.61
CA ASP A 71 -3.02 4.68 -7.29
C ASP A 71 -2.34 5.38 -8.45
N THR A 72 -3.02 5.49 -9.59
CA THR A 72 -2.53 6.30 -10.70
C THR A 72 -2.57 7.77 -10.28
N PRO A 73 -1.42 8.47 -10.22
CA PRO A 73 -1.44 9.89 -9.95
C PRO A 73 -2.20 10.60 -11.08
N PRO A 74 -2.92 11.71 -10.80
CA PRO A 74 -3.50 12.51 -11.86
C PRO A 74 -2.38 12.90 -12.83
N ALA A 75 -2.71 12.97 -14.13
CA ALA A 75 -1.75 13.43 -15.12
C ALA A 75 -1.15 14.76 -14.66
N PRO A 76 0.16 14.97 -14.80
CA PRO A 76 0.74 16.27 -14.51
C PRO A 76 -0.01 17.32 -15.36
N PRO A 77 -0.23 18.54 -14.84
CA PRO A 77 -0.82 19.60 -15.64
C PRO A 77 -0.01 19.74 -16.95
N PRO A 78 -0.67 20.08 -18.08
CA PRO A 78 0.06 20.32 -19.31
C PRO A 78 1.16 21.34 -19.03
N SER A 79 2.39 21.04 -19.47
CA SER A 79 3.48 22.02 -19.36
C SER A 79 3.03 23.31 -20.06
N PRO A 80 3.29 24.50 -19.50
CA PRO A 80 2.97 25.74 -20.19
C PRO A 80 3.65 25.71 -21.56
N ILE A 81 2.88 25.89 -22.63
CA ILE A 81 3.41 26.00 -23.98
C ILE A 81 4.31 27.24 -24.00
N PRO A 82 5.62 27.11 -24.26
CA PRO A 82 6.47 28.28 -24.40
C PRO A 82 5.95 29.15 -25.55
N GLY A 83 5.59 30.41 -25.27
CA GLY A 83 5.21 31.38 -26.29
C GLY A 83 3.70 31.63 -26.50
N ALA A 84 2.81 31.10 -25.66
CA ALA A 84 1.41 31.55 -25.66
C ALA A 84 1.33 32.95 -25.01
N ALA A 85 1.36 34.00 -25.83
CA ALA A 85 1.09 35.36 -25.38
C ALA A 85 -0.33 35.46 -24.78
N PRO A 86 -0.55 36.22 -23.70
CA PRO A 86 -1.89 36.46 -23.20
C PRO A 86 -2.69 37.20 -24.28
N LEU A 87 -3.83 36.63 -24.67
CA LEU A 87 -4.83 37.32 -25.49
C LEU A 87 -5.25 38.58 -24.73
N SER A 88 -4.95 39.74 -25.30
CA SER A 88 -5.34 41.07 -24.79
C SER A 88 -6.81 41.35 -25.07
#